data_AF-A0A081B2X4-F1
#
_entry.id   AF-A0A081B2X4-F1
#
_cell.length_a   1.000
_cell.length_b   1.000
_cell.length_c   1.000
_cell.angle_alpha   90.00
_cell.angle_beta   90.00
_cell.angle_gamma   90.00
#
_symmetry.space_group_name_H-M   'P 1'
#
loop_
_entity.id
_entity.type
_entity.pdbx_description
1 polymer ?
#
loop_
_entity_poly.entity_id
_entity_poly.type
_entity_poly.pdbx_seq_one_letter_code
_entity_poly.pdbx_strand_id
1 'polypeptide(L)'
;MHDIDGYETLAVLGTGQFGNVVLVRRKSDRKLFAAKIPHGEDNAARQAARQEAQLLMTLQHVNIIQFVELVDKDSQLALVMEYASGGDLEAFLRWQQESVGRLSESAIMRIFIQIVLALQYLHEHRVMHRDLKPKNILLDGDGIVKLTDFGVSKLLTSSLDFAQTMTGTPHYMAPELLEGGAYDYKSDVWSLGCVLYELAVFTPPFNGTALGAVVGKILHGEPLPISEQYSSQLRALVSNLLEKDSSRRPSLSDILKSDVVQRHMLQLVSVATSHQPMLLDQFAARINLHEVIKPLESVSPFPNYPSIHTVDHNGDGNHDQVQHMPVAKPPRLIQPETDFARQLFFENQLASTSRGFEDAEHSRSFQSDERVKRMCASTNAWFTEISCPLLVLSVMTKAKHKKIIAIGKNYEAHAREMGATSAPKDPVLFLKPTTSYVRNGGSVLLPPGIGEVHHEVELGVVIGKGGKDIAESASMDHVAGYALAIDMTARDLQAKAKKAGFPWTHAKGLDTFTPISDFIPKSVVPSPHDLNLWLKVDDELRQNGNTGDMVHNIPFLISYVSRIMTLEEGDLLITGTPEGVGPAPVGSVLTAGITGLIDVRFPVETRVYKA
;
A
#
# COMPACT_ATOMS: atom_id res chain seq x y z
N MET A 1 -29.28 0.53 21.31
CA MET A 1 -29.19 0.77 19.85
C MET A 1 -30.01 -0.30 19.17
N HIS A 2 -30.86 0.08 18.22
CA HIS A 2 -31.59 -0.89 17.40
C HIS A 2 -30.71 -1.32 16.22
N ASP A 3 -30.82 -2.60 15.86
CA ASP A 3 -30.20 -3.15 14.66
C ASP A 3 -30.85 -2.55 13.40
N ILE A 4 -30.04 -2.29 12.38
CA ILE A 4 -30.49 -1.90 11.05
C ILE A 4 -30.83 -3.18 10.24
N ASP A 5 -31.83 -3.15 9.36
CA ASP A 5 -32.18 -4.29 8.50
C ASP A 5 -30.95 -4.86 7.78
N GLY A 6 -30.68 -6.16 7.95
CA GLY A 6 -29.50 -6.84 7.39
C GLY A 6 -28.17 -6.63 8.16
N TYR A 7 -28.15 -5.82 9.22
CA TYR A 7 -26.94 -5.48 9.98
C TYR A 7 -27.09 -5.67 11.50
N GLU A 8 -25.96 -5.92 12.16
CA GLU A 8 -25.79 -5.91 13.61
C GLU A 8 -25.07 -4.61 14.00
N THR A 9 -25.68 -3.76 14.83
CA THR A 9 -25.10 -2.49 15.26
C THR A 9 -24.09 -2.72 16.39
N LEU A 10 -22.84 -2.31 16.21
CA LEU A 10 -21.74 -2.60 17.15
C LEU A 10 -21.40 -1.43 18.07
N ALA A 11 -21.23 -0.23 17.52
CA ALA A 11 -20.79 0.95 18.27
C ALA A 11 -21.22 2.26 17.57
N VAL A 12 -21.27 3.37 18.32
CA VAL A 12 -21.37 4.71 17.73
C VAL A 12 -19.96 5.20 17.41
N LEU A 13 -19.73 5.59 16.15
CA LEU A 13 -18.47 6.15 15.68
C LEU A 13 -18.46 7.68 15.81
N GLY A 14 -19.63 8.32 15.65
CA GLY A 14 -19.73 9.77 15.79
C GLY A 14 -21.17 10.26 15.79
N THR A 15 -21.38 11.39 16.46
CA THR A 15 -22.65 12.10 16.49
C THR A 15 -22.45 13.46 15.86
N GLY A 16 -23.21 13.76 14.80
CA GLY A 16 -23.09 15.00 14.05
C GLY A 16 -24.43 15.72 13.91
N GLN A 17 -24.40 16.91 13.30
CA GLN A 17 -25.59 17.71 13.02
C GLN A 17 -26.57 17.01 12.07
N PHE A 18 -26.06 16.14 11.19
CA PHE A 18 -26.82 15.47 10.13
C PHE A 18 -27.24 14.04 10.49
N GLY A 19 -26.89 13.55 11.69
CA GLY A 19 -27.19 12.19 12.11
C GLY A 19 -26.11 11.56 12.97
N ASN A 20 -26.35 10.30 13.34
CA ASN A 20 -25.40 9.43 14.02
C ASN A 20 -24.71 8.54 12.99
N VAL A 21 -23.40 8.34 13.13
CA VAL A 21 -22.64 7.35 12.37
C VAL A 21 -22.34 6.19 13.32
N VAL A 22 -22.74 4.99 12.93
CA VAL A 22 -22.55 3.77 13.72
C VAL A 22 -21.72 2.75 12.96
N LEU A 23 -20.89 2.00 13.69
CA LEU A 23 -20.20 0.82 13.19
C LEU A 23 -21.20 -0.32 13.15
N VAL A 24 -21.33 -0.95 11.98
CA VAL A 24 -22.26 -2.06 11.76
C VAL A 24 -21.54 -3.26 11.16
N ARG A 25 -22.08 -4.45 11.42
CA ARG A 25 -21.60 -5.70 10.84
C ARG A 25 -22.70 -6.33 10.01
N ARG A 26 -22.43 -6.55 8.72
CA ARG A 26 -23.43 -7.17 7.83
C ARG A 26 -23.66 -8.62 8.22
N LYS A 27 -24.94 -9.02 8.34
CA LYS A 27 -25.33 -10.35 8.82
C LYS A 27 -24.94 -11.46 7.83
N SER A 28 -24.90 -11.18 6.53
CA SER A 28 -24.63 -12.18 5.48
C SER A 28 -23.17 -12.63 5.39
N ASP A 29 -22.20 -11.74 5.59
CA ASP A 29 -20.76 -12.06 5.41
C ASP A 29 -19.84 -11.56 6.54
N ARG A 30 -20.43 -11.03 7.62
CA ARG A 30 -19.73 -10.53 8.82
C ARG A 30 -18.75 -9.38 8.57
N LYS A 31 -18.81 -8.71 7.41
CA LYS A 31 -17.96 -7.54 7.13
C LYS A 31 -18.43 -6.30 7.89
N LEU A 32 -17.48 -5.43 8.22
CA LEU A 32 -17.69 -4.18 8.94
C LEU A 32 -17.93 -3.02 7.97
N PHE A 33 -18.86 -2.13 8.35
CA PHE A 33 -19.26 -0.95 7.58
C PHE A 33 -19.61 0.20 8.53
N ALA A 34 -19.61 1.42 8.01
CA ALA A 34 -20.16 2.58 8.71
C ALA A 34 -21.58 2.85 8.18
N ALA A 35 -22.54 3.07 9.06
CA ALA A 35 -23.90 3.44 8.68
C ALA A 35 -24.25 4.82 9.26
N LYS A 36 -24.59 5.76 8.38
CA LYS A 36 -25.02 7.11 8.72
C LYS A 36 -26.55 7.13 8.82
N ILE A 37 -27.05 7.39 10.01
CA ILE A 37 -28.47 7.41 10.37
C ILE A 37 -28.87 8.87 10.64
N PRO A 38 -29.68 9.51 9.78
CA PRO A 38 -30.12 10.88 10.00
C PRO A 38 -31.02 11.01 11.23
N HIS A 39 -31.06 12.20 11.84
CA HIS A 39 -31.87 12.49 13.04
C HIS A 39 -33.39 12.51 12.79
N GLY A 40 -33.84 12.26 11.56
CA GLY A 40 -35.25 12.23 11.19
C GLY A 40 -35.50 11.25 10.04
N GLU A 41 -36.73 10.75 9.98
CA GLU A 41 -37.21 9.80 8.96
C GLU A 41 -38.23 10.43 8.01
N ASP A 42 -38.38 11.75 8.05
CA ASP A 42 -39.32 12.48 7.21
C ASP A 42 -38.92 12.42 5.73
N ASN A 43 -39.85 12.83 4.86
CA ASN A 43 -39.62 12.80 3.41
C ASN A 43 -38.42 13.67 3.00
N ALA A 44 -38.12 14.73 3.74
CA ALA A 44 -36.98 15.59 3.48
C ALA A 44 -35.65 14.87 3.78
N ALA A 45 -35.51 14.23 4.95
CA ALA A 45 -34.34 13.44 5.30
C ALA A 45 -34.13 12.25 4.37
N ARG A 46 -35.20 11.53 4.00
CA ARG A 46 -35.15 10.44 3.01
C ARG A 46 -34.69 10.93 1.65
N GLN A 47 -35.21 12.07 1.19
CA GLN A 47 -34.82 12.66 -0.09
C GLN A 47 -33.35 13.09 -0.09
N ALA A 48 -32.88 13.71 0.99
CA ALA A 48 -31.48 14.11 1.15
C ALA A 48 -30.55 12.88 1.15
N ALA A 49 -30.87 11.84 1.91
CA ALA A 49 -30.09 10.60 1.97
C ALA A 49 -30.04 9.88 0.60
N ARG A 50 -31.15 9.87 -0.16
CA ARG A 50 -31.19 9.31 -1.52
C ARG A 50 -30.35 10.13 -2.50
N GLN A 51 -30.37 11.45 -2.41
CA GLN A 51 -29.51 12.31 -3.25
C GLN A 51 -28.03 12.11 -2.93
N GLU A 52 -27.68 12.00 -1.65
CA GLU A 52 -26.32 11.69 -1.20
C GLU A 52 -25.88 10.31 -1.72
N ALA A 53 -26.72 9.28 -1.58
CA ALA A 53 -26.47 7.96 -2.14
C ALA A 53 -26.28 8.00 -3.66
N GLN A 54 -27.14 8.70 -4.39
CA GLN A 54 -27.05 8.84 -5.85
C GLN A 54 -25.73 9.47 -6.29
N LEU A 55 -25.24 10.51 -5.60
CA LEU A 55 -23.93 11.06 -5.91
C LEU A 55 -22.83 10.04 -5.62
N LEU A 56 -22.82 9.46 -4.42
CA LEU A 56 -21.75 8.55 -4.00
C LEU A 56 -21.67 7.30 -4.89
N MET A 57 -22.80 6.82 -5.44
CA MET A 57 -22.82 5.73 -6.42
C MET A 57 -22.04 6.05 -7.71
N THR A 58 -21.92 7.33 -8.08
CA THR A 58 -21.18 7.76 -9.29
C THR A 58 -19.69 7.94 -9.06
N LEU A 59 -19.24 7.93 -7.81
CA LEU A 59 -17.86 8.23 -7.44
C LEU A 59 -17.12 6.94 -7.10
N GLN A 60 -15.98 6.73 -7.74
CA GLN A 60 -15.09 5.59 -7.53
C GLN A 60 -13.65 6.07 -7.50
N HIS A 61 -13.09 6.21 -6.30
CA HIS A 61 -11.72 6.65 -6.09
C HIS A 61 -11.17 6.06 -4.80
N VAL A 62 -9.89 5.65 -4.78
CA VAL A 62 -9.28 5.02 -3.59
C VAL A 62 -9.35 5.92 -2.36
N ASN A 63 -9.19 7.23 -2.56
CA ASN A 63 -9.23 8.24 -1.50
C ASN A 63 -10.59 8.88 -1.24
N ILE A 64 -11.68 8.27 -1.71
CA ILE A 64 -13.06 8.70 -1.42
C ILE A 64 -13.76 7.54 -0.72
N ILE A 65 -14.58 7.84 0.30
CA ILE A 65 -15.34 6.81 1.00
C ILE A 65 -16.32 6.13 0.05
N GLN A 66 -16.29 4.79 0.00
CA GLN A 66 -17.12 4.05 -0.94
C GLN A 66 -18.54 3.84 -0.40
N PHE A 67 -19.54 4.16 -1.22
CA PHE A 67 -20.93 3.78 -0.94
C PHE A 67 -21.15 2.28 -1.11
N VAL A 68 -21.93 1.69 -0.20
CA VAL A 68 -22.28 0.26 -0.21
C VAL A 68 -23.75 0.07 -0.54
N GLU A 69 -24.65 0.59 0.29
CA GLU A 69 -26.09 0.50 0.06
C GLU A 69 -26.86 1.55 0.88
N LEU A 70 -28.13 1.78 0.49
CA LEU A 70 -29.07 2.62 1.25
C LEU A 70 -30.16 1.72 1.81
N VAL A 71 -30.27 1.68 3.15
CA VAL A 71 -31.37 1.03 3.85
C VAL A 71 -32.50 2.04 4.02
N ASP A 72 -33.66 1.74 3.46
CA ASP A 72 -34.87 2.56 3.50
C ASP A 72 -36.10 1.64 3.57
N LYS A 73 -36.36 1.09 4.76
CA LYS A 73 -37.45 0.14 5.05
C LYS A 73 -37.93 0.28 6.48
N ASP A 74 -39.22 0.02 6.73
CA ASP A 74 -39.80 -0.14 8.08
C ASP A 74 -39.42 0.96 9.08
N SER A 75 -39.45 2.23 8.66
CA SER A 75 -39.01 3.37 9.47
C SER A 75 -37.53 3.30 9.87
N GLN A 76 -36.69 2.70 9.03
CA GLN A 76 -35.23 2.77 9.15
C GLN A 76 -34.67 3.42 7.89
N LEU A 77 -33.91 4.49 8.10
CA LEU A 77 -33.14 5.17 7.05
C LEU A 77 -31.67 5.14 7.44
N ALA A 78 -30.83 4.48 6.65
CA ALA A 78 -29.39 4.44 6.90
C ALA A 78 -28.59 4.37 5.58
N LEU A 79 -27.61 5.27 5.45
CA LEU A 79 -26.65 5.26 4.36
C LEU A 79 -25.43 4.42 4.78
N VAL A 80 -25.24 3.26 4.17
CA VAL A 80 -24.15 2.33 4.49
C VAL A 80 -22.95 2.57 3.57
N MET A 81 -21.78 2.70 4.17
CA MET A 81 -20.52 3.09 3.54
C MET A 81 -19.36 2.19 4.00
N GLU A 82 -18.24 2.27 3.29
CA GLU A 82 -16.95 1.74 3.72
C GLU A 82 -16.62 2.21 5.15
N TYR A 83 -16.02 1.33 5.94
CA TYR A 83 -15.54 1.66 7.28
C TYR A 83 -14.05 1.99 7.25
N ALA A 84 -13.69 3.25 7.53
CA ALA A 84 -12.32 3.70 7.69
C ALA A 84 -11.87 3.50 9.15
N SER A 85 -11.14 2.41 9.41
CA SER A 85 -10.83 1.96 10.77
C SER A 85 -9.83 2.81 11.55
N GLY A 86 -9.14 3.75 10.89
CA GLY A 86 -8.20 4.68 11.51
C GLY A 86 -8.84 5.94 12.09
N GLY A 87 -10.16 6.13 11.91
CA GLY A 87 -10.88 7.30 12.42
C GLY A 87 -10.63 8.56 11.59
N ASP A 88 -10.97 9.72 12.15
CA ASP A 88 -10.79 11.02 11.49
C ASP A 88 -9.41 11.67 11.76
N LEU A 89 -8.98 12.54 10.84
CA LEU A 89 -7.68 13.20 10.89
C LEU A 89 -7.56 14.17 12.08
N GLU A 90 -8.67 14.74 12.56
CA GLU A 90 -8.67 15.62 13.74
C GLU A 90 -8.24 14.85 15.00
N ALA A 91 -8.83 13.68 15.22
CA ALA A 91 -8.46 12.77 16.29
C ALA A 91 -7.02 12.28 16.17
N PHE A 92 -6.57 11.95 14.95
CA PHE A 92 -5.19 11.56 14.67
C PHE A 92 -4.21 12.69 15.03
N LEU A 93 -4.48 13.93 14.64
CA LEU A 93 -3.61 15.07 14.91
C LEU A 93 -3.51 15.38 16.41
N ARG A 94 -4.64 15.33 17.14
CA ARG A 94 -4.62 15.47 18.61
C ARG A 94 -3.72 14.42 19.25
N TRP A 95 -3.91 13.15 18.89
CA TRP A 95 -3.11 12.05 19.44
C TRP A 95 -1.62 12.21 19.11
N GLN A 96 -1.29 12.61 17.87
CA GLN A 96 0.08 12.81 17.45
C GLN A 96 0.75 13.98 18.18
N GLN A 97 0.02 15.08 18.42
CA GLN A 97 0.50 16.23 19.18
C GLN A 97 0.81 15.84 20.64
N GLU A 98 -0.07 15.08 21.28
CA GLU A 98 0.09 14.61 22.65
C GLU A 98 1.23 13.58 22.80
N SER A 99 1.42 12.73 21.79
CA SER A 99 2.35 11.60 21.87
C SER A 99 3.77 11.94 21.40
N VAL A 100 3.88 12.59 20.22
CA VAL A 100 5.15 12.78 19.49
C VAL A 100 5.47 14.27 19.32
N GLY A 101 4.46 15.13 19.30
CA GLY A 101 4.59 16.58 19.19
C GLY A 101 4.92 17.11 17.79
N ARG A 102 5.12 16.24 16.78
CA ARG A 102 5.37 16.62 15.38
C ARG A 102 5.09 15.51 14.37
N LEU A 103 4.84 15.90 13.12
CA LEU A 103 4.82 15.02 11.95
C LEU A 103 6.07 15.26 11.09
N SER A 104 6.56 14.22 10.43
CA SER A 104 7.63 14.38 9.43
C SER A 104 7.05 15.00 8.16
N GLU A 105 7.85 15.77 7.42
CA GLU A 105 7.43 16.36 6.15
C GLU A 105 6.94 15.30 5.15
N SER A 106 7.60 14.14 5.11
CA SER A 106 7.17 13.01 4.28
C SER A 106 5.77 12.49 4.67
N ALA A 107 5.45 12.39 5.96
CA ALA A 107 4.12 11.99 6.42
C ALA A 107 3.05 13.05 6.08
N ILE A 108 3.37 14.33 6.29
CA ILE A 108 2.51 15.46 5.92
C ILE A 108 2.18 15.39 4.42
N MET A 109 3.21 15.28 3.57
CA MET A 109 3.04 15.24 2.12
C MET A 109 2.30 13.98 1.66
N ARG A 110 2.47 12.84 2.33
CA ARG A 110 1.71 11.61 2.04
C ARG A 110 0.21 11.79 2.24
N ILE A 111 -0.20 12.42 3.33
CA ILE A 111 -1.61 12.70 3.61
C ILE A 111 -2.11 13.75 2.62
N PHE A 112 -1.38 14.86 2.47
CA PHE A 112 -1.72 15.97 1.60
C PHE A 112 -1.97 15.54 0.15
N ILE A 113 -1.05 14.77 -0.43
CA ILE A 113 -1.13 14.36 -1.83
C ILE A 113 -2.38 13.49 -2.08
N GLN A 114 -2.72 12.59 -1.16
CA GLN A 114 -3.93 11.77 -1.28
C GLN A 114 -5.22 12.62 -1.22
N ILE A 115 -5.24 13.67 -0.41
CA ILE A 115 -6.34 14.64 -0.37
C ILE A 115 -6.44 15.39 -1.71
N VAL A 116 -5.30 15.84 -2.26
CA VAL A 116 -5.25 16.54 -3.55
C VAL A 116 -5.79 15.65 -4.69
N LEU A 117 -5.41 14.38 -4.71
CA LEU A 117 -5.92 13.42 -5.71
C LEU A 117 -7.43 13.22 -5.62
N ALA A 118 -7.95 13.05 -4.40
CA ALA A 118 -9.39 12.92 -4.15
C ALA A 118 -10.15 14.18 -4.59
N LEU A 119 -9.66 15.37 -4.24
CA LEU A 119 -10.27 16.64 -4.65
C LEU A 119 -10.22 16.85 -6.16
N GLN A 120 -9.10 16.49 -6.82
CA GLN A 120 -9.01 16.60 -8.27
C GLN A 120 -10.06 15.73 -8.94
N TYR A 121 -10.20 14.48 -8.48
CA TYR A 121 -11.22 13.57 -8.98
C TYR A 121 -12.63 14.14 -8.80
N LEU A 122 -12.95 14.67 -7.62
CA LEU A 122 -14.24 15.33 -7.38
C LEU A 122 -14.48 16.50 -8.35
N HIS A 123 -13.49 17.38 -8.52
CA HIS A 123 -13.57 18.55 -9.39
C HIS A 123 -13.73 18.16 -10.87
N GLU A 124 -13.05 17.10 -11.33
CA GLU A 124 -13.21 16.52 -12.68
C GLU A 124 -14.63 15.99 -12.91
N HIS A 125 -15.30 15.51 -11.85
CA HIS A 125 -16.71 15.09 -11.87
C HIS A 125 -17.69 16.24 -11.55
N ARG A 126 -17.20 17.49 -11.56
CA ARG A 126 -17.96 18.72 -11.27
C ARG A 126 -18.57 18.77 -9.87
N VAL A 127 -17.96 18.07 -8.92
CA VAL A 127 -18.35 18.05 -7.50
C VAL A 127 -17.38 18.94 -6.72
N MET A 128 -17.91 19.82 -5.87
CA MET A 128 -17.13 20.57 -4.88
C MET A 128 -17.29 19.91 -3.51
N HIS A 129 -16.25 19.89 -2.69
CA HIS A 129 -16.33 19.28 -1.37
C HIS A 129 -17.15 20.13 -0.40
N ARG A 130 -16.92 21.46 -0.38
CA ARG A 130 -17.65 22.47 0.42
C ARG A 130 -17.47 22.44 1.93
N ASP A 131 -16.95 21.36 2.47
CA ASP A 131 -16.73 21.19 3.92
C ASP A 131 -15.45 20.40 4.21
N LEU A 132 -14.36 20.74 3.52
CA LEU A 132 -13.08 20.06 3.70
C LEU A 132 -12.44 20.52 5.02
N LYS A 133 -12.30 19.59 5.95
CA LYS A 133 -11.71 19.80 7.28
C LYS A 133 -11.23 18.45 7.84
N PRO A 134 -10.30 18.41 8.81
CA PRO A 134 -9.74 17.18 9.37
C PRO A 134 -10.80 16.18 9.84
N LYS A 135 -11.93 16.65 10.40
CA LYS A 135 -13.05 15.77 10.82
C LYS A 135 -13.71 15.01 9.67
N ASN A 136 -13.66 15.54 8.44
CA ASN A 136 -14.23 14.92 7.23
C ASN A 136 -13.16 14.21 6.37
N ILE A 137 -11.96 14.03 6.91
CA ILE A 137 -10.85 13.31 6.29
C ILE A 137 -10.59 12.09 7.17
N LEU A 138 -10.96 10.91 6.70
CA LEU A 138 -10.76 9.68 7.45
C LEU A 138 -9.46 8.98 7.04
N LEU A 139 -8.98 8.10 7.92
CA LEU A 139 -7.86 7.20 7.68
C LEU A 139 -8.34 5.75 7.82
N ASP A 140 -7.89 4.84 6.96
CA ASP A 140 -8.08 3.41 7.19
C ASP A 140 -6.94 2.80 8.03
N GLY A 141 -7.01 1.50 8.30
CA GLY A 141 -6.01 0.79 9.11
C GLY A 141 -4.61 0.73 8.50
N ASP A 142 -4.50 1.03 7.20
CA ASP A 142 -3.26 1.08 6.43
C ASP A 142 -2.78 2.52 6.20
N GLY A 143 -3.48 3.53 6.73
CA GLY A 143 -3.15 4.95 6.58
C GLY A 143 -3.54 5.55 5.22
N ILE A 144 -4.47 4.92 4.49
CA ILE A 144 -5.09 5.51 3.30
C ILE A 144 -6.06 6.60 3.72
N VAL A 145 -5.96 7.77 3.08
CA VAL A 145 -6.91 8.86 3.27
C VAL A 145 -8.22 8.55 2.58
N LYS A 146 -9.35 8.81 3.24
CA LYS A 146 -10.72 8.70 2.69
C LYS A 146 -11.49 10.00 2.94
N LEU A 147 -11.76 10.76 1.88
CA LEU A 147 -12.65 11.93 1.98
C LEU A 147 -14.10 11.46 2.14
N THR A 148 -14.84 12.16 3.01
CA THR A 148 -16.25 11.90 3.32
C THR A 148 -17.03 13.22 3.46
N ASP A 149 -18.37 13.14 3.53
CA ASP A 149 -19.27 14.26 3.83
C ASP A 149 -19.15 15.48 2.87
N PHE A 150 -18.79 15.21 1.61
CA PHE A 150 -18.85 16.17 0.50
C PHE A 150 -20.28 16.27 -0.07
N GLY A 151 -20.76 17.48 -0.25
CA GLY A 151 -22.20 17.75 -0.27
C GLY A 151 -22.82 17.98 -1.65
N VAL A 152 -23.83 17.15 -1.96
CA VAL A 152 -24.95 17.44 -2.89
C VAL A 152 -25.99 18.36 -2.24
N SER A 153 -26.18 18.23 -0.92
CA SER A 153 -27.21 18.89 -0.10
C SER A 153 -26.79 20.27 0.41
N LYS A 154 -25.51 20.63 0.30
CA LYS A 154 -24.95 21.93 0.73
C LYS A 154 -25.00 22.95 -0.39
N LEU A 155 -26.06 22.98 -1.20
CA LEU A 155 -26.33 24.11 -2.10
C LEU A 155 -26.61 25.32 -1.22
N LEU A 156 -25.53 25.99 -0.80
CA LEU A 156 -25.50 27.32 -0.20
C LEU A 156 -26.12 28.29 -1.22
N THR A 157 -27.44 28.22 -1.36
CA THR A 157 -28.25 29.04 -2.26
C THR A 157 -29.00 30.10 -1.47
N SER A 158 -28.96 30.01 -0.13
CA SER A 158 -29.64 30.92 0.77
C SER A 158 -28.72 31.50 1.85
N SER A 159 -28.96 32.76 2.22
CA SER A 159 -28.30 33.44 3.34
C SER A 159 -28.54 32.74 4.70
N LEU A 160 -29.52 31.84 4.77
CA LEU A 160 -29.85 31.03 5.95
C LEU A 160 -28.87 29.86 6.14
N ASP A 161 -28.37 29.24 5.07
CA ASP A 161 -27.36 28.18 5.16
C ASP A 161 -26.00 28.74 5.61
N PHE A 162 -25.71 29.99 5.22
CA PHE A 162 -24.57 30.75 5.70
C PHE A 162 -24.65 30.96 7.23
N ALA A 163 -25.83 31.32 7.75
CA ALA A 163 -26.08 31.46 9.18
C ALA A 163 -26.05 30.13 9.95
N GLN A 164 -26.47 29.02 9.33
CA GLN A 164 -26.42 27.69 9.95
C GLN A 164 -25.00 27.10 10.00
N THR A 165 -24.10 27.51 9.10
CA THR A 165 -22.66 27.17 9.13
C THR A 165 -21.91 27.95 10.23
N MET A 166 -22.54 29.01 10.81
CA MET A 166 -21.98 29.86 11.86
C MET A 166 -22.22 29.35 13.29
N THR A 167 -22.78 28.14 13.49
CA THR A 167 -22.86 27.52 14.83
C THR A 167 -21.49 27.04 15.35
N GLY A 168 -20.44 27.13 14.53
CA GLY A 168 -19.04 26.97 14.91
C GLY A 168 -18.15 28.07 14.31
N THR A 169 -16.91 28.13 14.78
CA THR A 169 -15.90 29.07 14.26
C THR A 169 -15.39 28.61 12.89
N PRO A 170 -15.44 29.44 11.82
CA PRO A 170 -15.27 29.04 10.43
C PRO A 170 -13.79 28.88 10.03
N HIS A 171 -13.03 28.04 10.74
CA HIS A 171 -11.58 27.92 10.61
C HIS A 171 -11.07 27.54 9.20
N TYR A 172 -11.90 26.89 8.39
CA TYR A 172 -11.56 26.39 7.05
C TYR A 172 -12.27 27.17 5.93
N MET A 173 -13.11 28.15 6.27
CA MET A 173 -13.87 28.91 5.29
C MET A 173 -12.96 29.92 4.56
N ALA A 174 -13.11 30.00 3.24
CA ALA A 174 -12.33 30.89 2.40
C ALA A 174 -12.75 32.37 2.57
N PRO A 175 -11.83 33.34 2.44
CA PRO A 175 -12.10 34.77 2.58
C PRO A 175 -13.27 35.25 1.71
N GLU A 176 -13.31 34.82 0.45
CA GLU A 176 -14.33 35.23 -0.52
C GLU A 176 -15.76 34.85 -0.08
N LEU A 177 -15.91 33.77 0.70
CA LEU A 177 -17.20 33.35 1.25
C LEU A 177 -17.64 34.27 2.40
N LEU A 178 -16.69 34.71 3.22
CA LEU A 178 -16.95 35.64 4.33
C LEU A 178 -17.34 37.03 3.84
N GLU A 179 -16.91 37.40 2.63
CA GLU A 179 -17.28 38.64 1.95
C GLU A 179 -18.60 38.54 1.16
N GLY A 180 -19.29 37.40 1.23
CA GLY A 180 -20.57 37.16 0.55
C GLY A 180 -20.46 36.67 -0.89
N GLY A 181 -19.27 36.24 -1.32
CA GLY A 181 -19.03 35.58 -2.60
C GLY A 181 -19.62 34.16 -2.67
N ALA A 182 -19.68 33.62 -3.88
CA ALA A 182 -20.13 32.26 -4.12
C ALA A 182 -19.01 31.23 -3.93
N TYR A 183 -19.37 30.03 -3.47
CA TYR A 183 -18.42 28.92 -3.34
C TYR A 183 -17.98 28.41 -4.70
N ASP A 184 -16.67 28.29 -4.90
CA ASP A 184 -16.05 27.76 -6.11
C ASP A 184 -14.99 26.68 -5.82
N TYR A 185 -14.35 26.16 -6.87
CA TYR A 185 -13.28 25.17 -6.75
C TYR A 185 -12.04 25.71 -5.99
N LYS A 186 -11.79 27.02 -6.00
CA LYS A 186 -10.67 27.65 -5.28
C LYS A 186 -10.96 27.81 -3.79
N SER A 187 -12.24 27.82 -3.39
CA SER A 187 -12.63 27.74 -1.99
C SER A 187 -12.27 26.37 -1.37
N ASP A 188 -12.36 25.27 -2.13
CA ASP A 188 -11.84 23.96 -1.70
C ASP A 188 -10.30 24.00 -1.56
N VAL A 189 -9.58 24.70 -2.46
CA VAL A 189 -8.11 24.86 -2.40
C VAL A 189 -7.67 25.63 -1.16
N TRP A 190 -8.42 26.65 -0.74
CA TRP A 190 -8.17 27.33 0.53
C TRP A 190 -8.31 26.39 1.72
N SER A 191 -9.42 25.64 1.76
CA SER A 191 -9.69 24.66 2.82
C SER A 191 -8.58 23.61 2.91
N LEU A 192 -8.06 23.18 1.76
CA LEU A 192 -6.90 22.29 1.64
C LEU A 192 -5.63 22.94 2.21
N GLY A 193 -5.41 24.22 1.96
CA GLY A 193 -4.32 25.01 2.58
C GLY A 193 -4.40 25.04 4.10
N CYS A 194 -5.61 25.22 4.66
CA CYS A 194 -5.82 25.15 6.10
C CYS A 194 -5.48 23.76 6.67
N VAL A 195 -5.88 22.69 5.98
CA VAL A 195 -5.54 21.32 6.38
C VAL A 195 -4.03 21.08 6.32
N LEU A 196 -3.35 21.51 5.24
CA LEU A 196 -1.89 21.36 5.12
C LEU A 196 -1.14 22.12 6.22
N TYR A 197 -1.59 23.33 6.55
CA TYR A 197 -1.06 24.10 7.67
C TYR A 197 -1.23 23.35 8.99
N GLU A 198 -2.42 22.80 9.23
CA GLU A 198 -2.74 22.10 10.47
C GLU A 198 -1.97 20.78 10.62
N LEU A 199 -1.68 20.07 9.52
CA LEU A 199 -0.76 18.93 9.54
C LEU A 199 0.65 19.31 10.04
N ALA A 200 1.10 20.53 9.78
CA ALA A 200 2.43 21.00 10.21
C ALA A 200 2.45 21.60 11.62
N VAL A 201 1.33 22.19 12.07
CA VAL A 201 1.25 23.05 13.27
C VAL A 201 0.29 22.51 14.35
N PHE A 202 -0.53 21.50 14.05
CA PHE A 202 -1.59 20.91 14.88
C PHE A 202 -2.70 21.87 15.32
N THR A 203 -2.72 23.09 14.76
CA THR A 203 -3.80 24.04 14.96
C THR A 203 -4.11 24.73 13.64
N PRO A 204 -5.37 25.14 13.41
CA PRO A 204 -5.75 25.81 12.18
C PRO A 204 -5.05 27.17 12.05
N PRO A 205 -4.78 27.65 10.81
CA PRO A 205 -4.01 28.87 10.56
C PRO A 205 -4.64 30.12 11.19
N PHE A 206 -5.97 30.17 11.24
CA PHE A 206 -6.73 31.28 11.78
C PHE A 206 -7.62 30.78 12.92
N ASN A 207 -7.14 30.94 14.15
CA ASN A 207 -7.83 30.53 15.37
C ASN A 207 -8.24 31.73 16.23
N GLY A 208 -9.18 31.54 17.14
CA GLY A 208 -9.67 32.60 18.02
C GLY A 208 -10.89 32.17 18.82
N THR A 209 -11.14 32.87 19.92
CA THR A 209 -12.22 32.56 20.87
C THR A 209 -13.57 33.15 20.46
N ALA A 210 -13.60 34.07 19.48
CA ALA A 210 -14.80 34.70 18.99
C ALA A 210 -14.84 34.69 17.45
N LEU A 211 -16.04 34.50 16.89
CA LEU A 211 -16.29 34.44 15.45
C LEU A 211 -15.68 35.64 14.71
N GLY A 212 -15.99 36.86 15.15
CA GLY A 212 -15.49 38.09 14.52
C GLY A 212 -13.96 38.21 14.53
N ALA A 213 -13.29 37.70 15.58
CA ALA A 213 -11.84 37.69 15.66
C ALA A 213 -11.22 36.72 14.65
N VAL A 214 -11.83 35.55 14.45
CA VAL A 214 -11.39 34.59 13.44
C VAL A 214 -11.67 35.10 12.03
N VAL A 215 -12.84 35.67 11.78
CA VAL A 215 -13.17 36.30 10.49
C VAL A 215 -12.18 37.41 10.15
N GLY A 216 -11.88 38.31 11.10
CA GLY A 216 -10.87 39.37 10.88
C GLY A 216 -9.48 38.81 10.55
N LYS A 217 -9.07 37.71 11.20
CA LYS A 217 -7.81 37.01 10.87
C LYS A 217 -7.85 36.34 9.50
N ILE A 218 -8.96 35.73 9.11
CA ILE A 218 -9.11 35.12 7.79
C ILE A 218 -9.02 36.19 6.69
N LEU A 219 -9.68 37.34 6.87
CA LEU A 219 -9.73 38.41 5.86
C LEU A 219 -8.43 39.22 5.78
N HIS A 220 -7.78 39.50 6.91
CA HIS A 220 -6.70 40.49 6.98
C HIS A 220 -5.43 40.02 7.69
N GLY A 221 -5.48 38.88 8.38
CA GLY A 221 -4.36 38.34 9.14
C GLY A 221 -3.54 37.35 8.32
N GLU A 222 -2.28 37.21 8.72
CA GLU A 222 -1.39 36.15 8.25
C GLU A 222 -1.33 35.01 9.28
N PRO A 223 -1.19 33.75 8.84
CA PRO A 223 -1.01 32.63 9.75
C PRO A 223 0.34 32.72 10.47
N LEU A 224 0.45 32.07 11.63
CA LEU A 224 1.75 31.99 12.31
C LEU A 224 2.76 31.25 11.40
N PRO A 225 4.02 31.70 11.34
CA PRO A 225 5.03 31.06 10.50
C PRO A 225 5.20 29.58 10.87
N ILE A 226 5.17 28.73 9.86
CA ILE A 226 5.51 27.31 10.00
C ILE A 226 7.01 27.20 10.36
N SER A 227 7.35 26.28 11.27
CA SER A 227 8.72 26.05 11.73
C SER A 227 9.73 25.90 10.58
N GLU A 228 10.89 26.54 10.70
CA GLU A 228 11.98 26.49 9.71
C GLU A 228 12.60 25.09 9.52
N GLN A 229 12.27 24.14 10.41
CA GLN A 229 12.66 22.73 10.24
C GLN A 229 12.02 22.09 9.00
N TYR A 230 10.90 22.64 8.54
CA TYR A 230 10.23 22.22 7.31
C TYR A 230 10.80 22.97 6.11
N SER A 231 10.85 22.28 4.97
CA SER A 231 11.44 22.81 3.76
C SER A 231 10.81 24.14 3.34
N SER A 232 11.61 25.01 2.72
CA SER A 232 11.07 26.26 2.16
C SER A 232 9.99 26.00 1.12
N GLN A 233 10.03 24.85 0.44
CA GLN A 233 9.03 24.45 -0.54
C GLN A 233 7.70 24.08 0.10
N LEU A 234 7.68 23.33 1.21
CA LEU A 234 6.43 23.05 1.95
C LEU A 234 5.82 24.36 2.49
N ARG A 235 6.65 25.24 3.07
CA ARG A 235 6.19 26.54 3.58
C ARG A 235 5.62 27.43 2.47
N ALA A 236 6.28 27.48 1.31
CA ALA A 236 5.80 28.22 0.14
C ALA A 236 4.50 27.63 -0.40
N LEU A 237 4.37 26.30 -0.44
CA LEU A 237 3.14 25.63 -0.85
C LEU A 237 1.96 26.05 0.03
N VAL A 238 2.12 26.04 1.37
CA VAL A 238 1.06 26.50 2.28
C VAL A 238 0.69 27.97 2.02
N SER A 239 1.69 28.84 1.87
CA SER A 239 1.47 30.26 1.57
C SER A 239 0.65 30.45 0.28
N ASN A 240 0.98 29.70 -0.78
CA ASN A 240 0.28 29.79 -2.07
C ASN A 240 -1.17 29.30 -1.99
N LEU A 241 -1.46 28.30 -1.14
CA LEU A 241 -2.83 27.81 -0.94
C LEU A 241 -3.68 28.75 -0.10
N LEU A 242 -3.05 29.50 0.82
CA LEU A 242 -3.67 30.48 1.72
C LEU A 242 -3.63 31.92 1.18
N GLU A 243 -3.42 32.09 -0.12
CA GLU A 243 -3.59 33.39 -0.80
C GLU A 243 -5.03 33.90 -0.65
N LYS A 244 -5.19 35.16 -0.21
CA LYS A 244 -6.51 35.74 0.05
C LYS A 244 -7.31 35.87 -1.25
N ASP A 245 -6.66 36.34 -2.30
CA ASP A 245 -7.23 36.40 -3.65
C ASP A 245 -7.32 34.99 -4.24
N SER A 246 -8.55 34.51 -4.45
CA SER A 246 -8.82 33.16 -4.96
C SER A 246 -8.25 32.93 -6.37
N SER A 247 -8.03 33.98 -7.15
CA SER A 247 -7.44 33.90 -8.49
C SER A 247 -5.96 33.54 -8.44
N ARG A 248 -5.25 33.95 -7.37
CA ARG A 248 -3.82 33.67 -7.16
C ARG A 248 -3.53 32.28 -6.62
N ARG A 249 -4.53 31.62 -6.01
CA ARG A 249 -4.38 30.22 -5.57
C ARG A 249 -4.12 29.31 -6.77
N PRO A 250 -3.16 28.37 -6.70
CA PRO A 250 -2.91 27.43 -7.79
C PRO A 250 -4.12 26.50 -8.01
N SER A 251 -4.28 25.97 -9.22
CA SER A 251 -5.25 24.89 -9.43
C SER A 251 -4.73 23.57 -8.83
N LEU A 252 -5.62 22.60 -8.56
CA LEU A 252 -5.20 21.25 -8.13
C LEU A 252 -4.25 20.59 -9.14
N SER A 253 -4.43 20.84 -10.44
CA SER A 253 -3.50 20.35 -11.47
C SER A 253 -2.13 21.01 -11.36
N ASP A 254 -2.05 22.30 -11.03
CA ASP A 254 -0.77 22.99 -10.87
C ASP A 254 -0.04 22.51 -9.60
N ILE A 255 -0.79 22.29 -8.52
CA ILE A 255 -0.26 21.72 -7.27
C ILE A 255 0.38 20.37 -7.54
N LEU A 256 -0.31 19.46 -8.25
CA LEU A 256 0.22 18.14 -8.58
C LEU A 256 1.45 18.21 -9.48
N LYS A 257 1.54 19.18 -10.39
CA LYS A 257 2.70 19.38 -11.27
C LYS A 257 3.88 20.05 -10.58
N SER A 258 3.71 20.59 -9.37
CA SER A 258 4.78 21.29 -8.67
C SER A 258 5.92 20.37 -8.25
N ASP A 259 7.16 20.87 -8.29
CA ASP A 259 8.36 20.07 -7.99
C ASP A 259 8.36 19.45 -6.60
N VAL A 260 7.77 20.12 -5.60
CA VAL A 260 7.67 19.60 -4.23
C VAL A 260 6.72 18.42 -4.17
N VAL A 261 5.57 18.51 -4.85
CA VAL A 261 4.60 17.41 -4.90
C VAL A 261 5.12 16.27 -5.76
N GLN A 262 5.70 16.54 -6.94
CA GLN A 262 6.26 15.50 -7.81
C GLN A 262 7.40 14.72 -7.13
N ARG A 263 8.30 15.39 -6.41
CA ARG A 263 9.36 14.72 -5.64
C ARG A 263 8.79 13.77 -4.59
N HIS A 264 7.78 14.22 -3.83
CA HIS A 264 7.14 13.37 -2.85
C HIS A 264 6.27 12.29 -3.48
N MET A 265 5.62 12.52 -4.63
CA MET A 265 4.91 11.48 -5.39
C MET A 265 5.86 10.39 -5.86
N LEU A 266 7.05 10.74 -6.37
CA LEU A 266 8.07 9.75 -6.74
C LEU A 266 8.53 8.92 -5.54
N GLN A 267 8.74 9.55 -4.38
CA GLN A 267 9.06 8.87 -3.13
C GLN A 267 7.89 8.00 -2.63
N LEU A 268 6.65 8.46 -2.82
CA LEU A 268 5.46 7.68 -2.51
C LEU A 268 5.33 6.51 -3.45
N VAL A 269 5.66 6.62 -4.74
CA VAL A 269 5.69 5.49 -5.67
C VAL A 269 6.80 4.50 -5.31
N SER A 270 7.98 4.98 -4.92
CA SER A 270 9.09 4.12 -4.47
C SER A 270 8.85 3.45 -3.10
N VAL A 271 7.86 3.92 -2.32
CA VAL A 271 7.47 3.36 -1.01
C VAL A 271 6.12 2.60 -1.08
N ALA A 272 5.20 3.02 -1.94
CA ALA A 272 3.88 2.42 -2.21
C ALA A 272 3.99 1.17 -3.09
N THR A 273 5.12 0.99 -3.79
CA THR A 273 5.58 -0.30 -4.33
C THR A 273 5.71 -1.38 -3.25
N SER A 274 5.65 -1.02 -1.97
CA SER A 274 5.73 -1.97 -0.84
C SER A 274 4.51 -1.97 0.09
N HIS A 275 3.63 -0.96 0.06
CA HIS A 275 2.59 -0.79 1.10
C HIS A 275 1.17 -0.41 0.63
N GLN A 276 0.95 0.13 -0.59
CA GLN A 276 -0.40 0.64 -1.01
C GLN A 276 -0.60 0.62 -2.55
N PRO A 277 -0.93 -0.52 -3.18
CA PRO A 277 -0.94 -0.68 -4.65
C PRO A 277 -2.03 0.13 -5.38
N MET A 278 -3.14 0.48 -4.72
CA MET A 278 -4.23 1.27 -5.35
C MET A 278 -3.86 2.74 -5.61
N LEU A 279 -2.76 3.22 -5.03
CA LEU A 279 -2.21 4.54 -5.29
C LEU A 279 -1.25 4.55 -6.49
N LEU A 280 -0.70 3.39 -6.87
CA LEU A 280 0.33 3.28 -7.89
C LEU A 280 -0.18 3.69 -9.27
N ASP A 281 -1.39 3.24 -9.67
CA ASP A 281 -2.02 3.62 -10.93
C ASP A 281 -2.35 5.12 -10.99
N GLN A 282 -2.73 5.71 -9.85
CA GLN A 282 -3.06 7.14 -9.77
C GLN A 282 -1.82 8.03 -9.83
N PHE A 283 -0.71 7.57 -9.26
CA PHE A 283 0.57 8.28 -9.29
C PHE A 283 1.28 8.11 -10.65
N ALA A 284 1.30 6.90 -11.21
CA ALA A 284 1.98 6.61 -12.48
C ALA A 284 1.39 7.39 -13.67
N ALA A 285 0.07 7.61 -13.70
CA ALA A 285 -0.59 8.35 -14.77
C ALA A 285 -0.31 9.86 -14.78
N ARG A 286 0.27 10.43 -13.70
CA ARG A 286 0.41 11.88 -13.50
C ARG A 286 1.86 12.36 -13.27
N ILE A 287 2.84 11.47 -13.44
CA ILE A 287 4.26 11.81 -13.45
C ILE A 287 4.68 12.11 -14.90
N ASN A 288 5.22 13.31 -15.15
CA ASN A 288 5.87 13.62 -16.43
C ASN A 288 7.23 12.93 -16.49
N LEU A 289 7.27 11.70 -17.01
CA LEU A 289 8.48 10.88 -17.13
C LEU A 289 9.51 11.39 -18.16
N HIS A 290 9.23 12.48 -18.88
CA HIS A 290 9.99 12.82 -20.09
C HIS A 290 11.18 13.78 -19.94
N GLU A 291 11.43 14.40 -18.77
CA GLU A 291 12.48 15.45 -18.68
C GLU A 291 13.51 15.31 -17.53
N VAL A 292 13.46 14.29 -16.66
CA VAL A 292 14.36 14.22 -15.48
C VAL A 292 15.09 12.89 -15.34
N ILE A 293 15.64 12.36 -16.44
CA ILE A 293 16.73 11.38 -16.35
C ILE A 293 18.01 12.08 -16.81
N LYS A 294 18.63 12.83 -15.91
CA LYS A 294 20.08 12.98 -15.95
C LYS A 294 20.66 11.83 -15.10
N PRO A 295 21.67 11.09 -15.59
CA PRO A 295 22.32 10.05 -14.80
C PRO A 295 22.83 10.67 -13.51
N LEU A 296 22.40 10.14 -12.36
CA LEU A 296 23.04 10.46 -11.09
C LEU A 296 24.46 9.88 -11.15
N GLU A 297 25.46 10.74 -11.04
CA GLU A 297 26.85 10.33 -10.89
C GLU A 297 27.02 9.43 -9.66
N SER A 298 27.93 8.46 -9.76
CA SER A 298 28.19 7.44 -8.75
C SER A 298 28.68 8.07 -7.43
N VAL A 299 27.83 8.13 -6.42
CA VAL A 299 28.23 8.43 -5.04
C VAL A 299 28.48 7.11 -4.32
N SER A 300 29.74 6.85 -3.98
CA SER A 300 30.20 5.68 -3.21
C SER A 300 29.62 5.69 -1.78
N PRO A 301 29.22 4.54 -1.20
CA PRO A 301 28.53 4.48 0.09
C PRO A 301 29.47 4.51 1.32
N PHE A 302 30.70 5.00 1.23
CA PHE A 302 31.60 5.08 2.39
C PHE A 302 32.01 6.52 2.73
N PRO A 303 31.82 6.98 3.98
CA PRO A 303 32.38 8.24 4.44
C PRO A 303 33.92 8.14 4.58
N ASN A 304 34.64 8.99 3.86
CA ASN A 304 36.07 9.21 4.04
C ASN A 304 36.34 9.76 5.45
N TYR A 305 36.99 8.98 6.31
CA TYR A 305 37.61 9.50 7.53
C TYR A 305 38.94 10.19 7.17
N PRO A 306 39.23 11.39 7.69
CA PRO A 306 40.50 12.07 7.46
C PRO A 306 41.65 11.33 8.15
N SER A 307 42.69 11.07 7.37
CA SER A 307 43.95 10.46 7.76
C SER A 307 44.72 11.32 8.77
N ILE A 308 45.14 10.72 9.88
CA ILE A 308 46.20 11.25 10.75
C ILE A 308 47.44 10.38 10.54
N HIS A 309 48.45 10.92 9.85
CA HIS A 309 49.87 10.53 9.92
C HIS A 309 50.41 10.91 11.32
N THR A 310 51.35 10.27 12.02
CA THR A 310 52.41 9.25 11.85
C THR A 310 52.88 8.95 13.31
N VAL A 311 53.49 7.81 13.68
CA VAL A 311 54.95 7.59 13.76
C VAL A 311 55.20 6.15 14.27
N ASP A 312 56.29 5.56 13.78
CA ASP A 312 56.88 4.22 13.99
C ASP A 312 57.07 3.73 15.43
N HIS A 313 56.92 2.40 15.66
CA HIS A 313 58.05 1.46 15.88
C HIS A 313 57.60 0.10 16.47
N ASN A 314 58.16 -0.97 15.86
CA ASN A 314 58.68 -2.23 16.41
C ASN A 314 57.93 -3.03 17.50
N GLY A 315 57.78 -4.34 17.24
CA GLY A 315 58.12 -5.38 18.23
C GLY A 315 57.00 -6.37 18.61
N ASP A 316 57.20 -7.62 18.20
CA ASP A 316 57.00 -8.90 18.91
C ASP A 316 55.78 -9.15 19.83
N GLY A 317 55.21 -10.37 19.70
CA GLY A 317 54.85 -11.16 20.88
C GLY A 317 53.42 -11.71 20.98
N ASN A 318 53.25 -12.94 20.52
CA ASN A 318 52.54 -14.10 21.09
C ASN A 318 51.52 -14.00 22.26
N HIS A 319 50.51 -14.88 22.12
CA HIS A 319 49.79 -15.71 23.12
C HIS A 319 48.57 -15.20 23.92
N ASP A 320 47.49 -15.99 23.74
CA ASP A 320 46.51 -16.56 24.68
C ASP A 320 45.60 -15.64 25.52
N GLN A 321 44.28 -15.83 25.40
CA GLN A 321 43.51 -16.72 26.31
C GLN A 321 42.01 -16.76 26.01
N VAL A 322 41.50 -17.99 26.02
CA VAL A 322 40.09 -18.42 26.01
C VAL A 322 39.52 -18.33 27.43
N GLN A 323 38.27 -17.83 27.61
CA GLN A 323 37.40 -18.27 28.71
C GLN A 323 35.91 -18.33 28.33
N HIS A 324 35.25 -19.33 28.90
CA HIS A 324 33.97 -19.95 28.59
C HIS A 324 32.70 -19.15 29.00
N MET A 325 31.62 -19.37 28.24
CA MET A 325 30.21 -19.14 28.65
C MET A 325 29.65 -20.33 29.45
N PRO A 326 28.63 -20.12 30.31
CA PRO A 326 27.66 -21.15 30.68
C PRO A 326 26.31 -21.00 29.94
N VAL A 327 25.64 -22.13 29.78
CA VAL A 327 24.49 -22.41 28.91
C VAL A 327 23.14 -22.38 29.66
N ALA A 328 22.14 -21.79 28.97
CA ALA A 328 20.67 -22.03 28.91
C ALA A 328 19.69 -21.81 30.09
N LYS A 329 18.58 -21.12 29.77
CA LYS A 329 17.18 -21.51 30.06
C LYS A 329 16.28 -21.17 28.86
N PRO A 330 15.19 -21.93 28.59
CA PRO A 330 14.37 -21.80 27.39
C PRO A 330 13.29 -20.70 27.54
N PRO A 331 12.88 -19.98 26.48
CA PRO A 331 11.76 -19.05 26.57
C PRO A 331 10.40 -19.76 26.41
N ARG A 332 9.44 -19.30 27.21
CA ARG A 332 8.01 -19.64 27.15
C ARG A 332 7.35 -18.98 25.93
N LEU A 333 6.32 -19.65 25.41
CA LEU A 333 5.38 -19.16 24.41
C LEU A 333 4.73 -17.82 24.83
N ILE A 334 4.84 -16.80 23.98
CA ILE A 334 4.18 -15.49 24.12
C ILE A 334 3.29 -15.29 22.88
N GLN A 335 2.00 -15.02 23.11
CA GLN A 335 1.06 -14.57 22.06
C GLN A 335 1.45 -13.14 21.61
N PRO A 336 1.20 -12.72 20.36
CA PRO A 336 1.77 -11.46 19.85
C PRO A 336 1.21 -10.24 20.58
N GLU A 337 2.09 -9.52 21.30
CA GLU A 337 1.78 -8.35 22.14
C GLU A 337 1.40 -7.08 21.33
N THR A 338 1.42 -7.15 19.99
CA THR A 338 1.13 -6.02 19.08
C THR A 338 -0.37 -5.71 18.91
N ASP A 339 -1.23 -6.71 19.09
CA ASP A 339 -2.69 -6.52 18.95
C ASP A 339 -3.30 -5.80 20.18
N PHE A 340 -2.67 -5.94 21.34
CA PHE A 340 -3.20 -5.42 22.61
C PHE A 340 -3.08 -3.90 22.74
N ALA A 341 -2.01 -3.29 22.21
CA ALA A 341 -1.79 -1.84 22.27
C ALA A 341 -2.69 -1.06 21.32
N ARG A 342 -2.97 -1.61 20.13
CA ARG A 342 -3.99 -1.09 19.20
C ARG A 342 -5.38 -1.21 19.81
N GLN A 343 -5.69 -2.36 20.42
CA GLN A 343 -6.96 -2.59 21.07
C GLN A 343 -7.19 -1.61 22.24
N LEU A 344 -6.17 -1.32 23.06
CA LEU A 344 -6.27 -0.36 24.17
C LEU A 344 -6.52 1.10 23.74
N PHE A 345 -5.96 1.54 22.61
CA PHE A 345 -6.19 2.90 22.10
C PHE A 345 -7.64 3.10 21.66
N PHE A 346 -8.24 2.11 21.00
CA PHE A 346 -9.61 2.17 20.52
C PHE A 346 -10.66 1.81 21.58
N GLU A 347 -10.35 0.91 22.54
CA GLU A 347 -11.18 0.68 23.73
C GLU A 347 -11.29 1.95 24.60
N ASN A 348 -10.23 2.79 24.64
CA ASN A 348 -10.28 4.07 25.33
C ASN A 348 -11.16 5.14 24.62
N GLN A 349 -11.39 5.04 23.30
CA GLN A 349 -12.38 5.88 22.60
C GLN A 349 -13.83 5.45 22.88
N LEU A 350 -14.07 4.16 23.10
CA LEU A 350 -15.35 3.64 23.58
C LEU A 350 -15.61 4.02 25.05
N ALA A 351 -14.54 4.19 25.85
CA ALA A 351 -14.62 4.61 27.25
C ALA A 351 -14.77 6.14 27.44
N SER A 352 -14.33 6.95 26.47
CA SER A 352 -14.46 8.42 26.56
C SER A 352 -15.88 8.92 26.21
N THR A 353 -16.67 8.11 25.50
CA THR A 353 -18.08 8.39 25.16
C THR A 353 -19.09 7.91 26.20
N SER A 354 -18.66 7.11 27.19
CA SER A 354 -19.50 6.61 28.28
C SER A 354 -19.44 7.43 29.58
N ARG A 355 -18.78 8.60 29.59
CA ARG A 355 -18.86 9.55 30.72
C ARG A 355 -20.11 10.40 30.65
N GLY A 356 -21.21 9.77 31.00
CA GLY A 356 -22.47 10.42 31.32
C GLY A 356 -23.30 9.52 32.22
N PHE A 357 -22.78 9.16 33.40
CA PHE A 357 -23.54 8.86 34.61
C PHE A 357 -22.56 8.82 35.80
N GLU A 358 -22.97 9.46 36.90
CA GLU A 358 -22.21 9.76 38.12
C GLU A 358 -21.72 8.50 38.87
N ASP A 359 -20.48 8.50 39.39
CA ASP A 359 -20.20 8.65 40.83
C ASP A 359 -18.70 8.60 41.16
N ALA A 360 -18.36 9.26 42.27
CA ALA A 360 -17.02 9.65 42.69
C ALA A 360 -16.17 8.55 43.36
N GLU A 361 -14.89 8.88 43.50
CA GLU A 361 -13.88 8.28 44.39
C GLU A 361 -13.33 6.88 44.04
N HIS A 362 -12.15 6.85 43.41
CA HIS A 362 -10.94 6.32 44.04
C HIS A 362 -9.71 6.63 43.17
N SER A 363 -8.95 7.62 43.60
CA SER A 363 -7.62 7.96 43.10
C SER A 363 -6.62 6.86 43.50
N ARG A 364 -6.00 6.21 42.50
CA ARG A 364 -4.68 5.59 42.68
C ARG A 364 -3.77 5.94 41.50
N SER A 365 -2.66 6.56 41.87
CA SER A 365 -1.53 7.01 41.06
C SER A 365 -0.99 5.92 40.13
N PHE A 366 -1.04 6.17 38.82
CA PHE A 366 -0.22 5.46 37.85
C PHE A 366 1.16 6.11 37.81
N GLN A 367 2.11 5.55 38.57
CA GLN A 367 3.53 5.81 38.35
C GLN A 367 3.95 5.24 37.00
N SER A 368 4.73 6.03 36.28
CA SER A 368 5.30 5.78 34.96
C SER A 368 6.01 4.42 34.87
N ASP A 369 5.38 3.47 34.19
CA ASP A 369 5.97 2.16 33.91
C ASP A 369 6.95 2.28 32.72
N GLU A 370 8.24 2.02 32.95
CA GLU A 370 9.30 1.99 31.94
C GLU A 370 8.98 1.06 30.74
N ARG A 371 8.06 0.10 30.93
CA ARG A 371 7.54 -0.73 29.83
C ARG A 371 6.79 0.07 28.77
N VAL A 372 6.03 1.09 29.14
CA VAL A 372 5.27 1.94 28.18
C VAL A 372 6.21 2.72 27.27
N LYS A 373 7.33 3.22 27.81
CA LYS A 373 8.36 3.93 27.02
C LYS A 373 9.11 3.01 26.05
N ARG A 374 9.38 1.74 26.43
CA ARG A 374 9.98 0.74 25.52
C ARG A 374 9.00 0.23 24.46
N MET A 375 7.71 0.17 24.79
CA MET A 375 6.65 -0.28 23.88
C MET A 375 6.36 0.75 22.78
N CYS A 376 6.40 2.06 23.11
CA CYS A 376 6.27 3.16 22.14
C CYS A 376 7.43 3.28 21.13
N ALA A 377 8.61 2.74 21.46
CA ALA A 377 9.72 2.68 20.51
C ALA A 377 9.45 1.70 19.35
N SER A 378 8.57 0.69 19.54
CA SER A 378 8.20 -0.28 18.51
C SER A 378 7.14 0.22 17.52
N THR A 379 6.26 1.13 17.94
CA THR A 379 5.28 1.79 17.06
C THR A 379 5.90 2.91 16.22
N ASN A 380 7.01 3.52 16.67
CA ASN A 380 7.83 4.44 15.87
C ASN A 380 8.47 3.79 14.62
N ALA A 381 8.56 2.46 14.56
CA ALA A 381 9.11 1.73 13.41
C ALA A 381 8.32 1.93 12.10
N TRP A 382 7.05 2.37 12.17
CA TRP A 382 6.21 2.58 10.99
C TRP A 382 6.45 3.93 10.30
N PHE A 383 6.93 4.94 11.03
CA PHE A 383 7.06 6.31 10.51
C PHE A 383 8.51 6.83 10.45
N THR A 384 9.49 6.20 11.11
CA THR A 384 10.88 6.72 11.12
C THR A 384 11.97 5.84 10.52
N GLU A 385 11.80 4.53 10.37
CA GLU A 385 12.67 3.59 9.62
C GLU A 385 12.28 2.17 10.08
N ILE A 386 12.20 1.18 9.18
CA ILE A 386 12.65 -0.21 9.41
C ILE A 386 12.34 -1.13 8.20
N SER A 387 13.41 -1.80 7.78
CA SER A 387 13.44 -3.08 7.09
C SER A 387 13.08 -4.20 8.08
N CYS A 388 11.92 -4.89 7.97
CA CYS A 388 11.66 -6.20 8.61
C CYS A 388 10.30 -6.82 8.25
N PRO A 389 10.14 -8.17 8.31
CA PRO A 389 9.49 -8.98 7.27
C PRO A 389 8.11 -9.56 7.65
N LEU A 390 7.43 -9.02 8.67
CA LEU A 390 6.23 -9.65 9.24
C LEU A 390 4.89 -9.10 8.76
N LEU A 391 4.89 -8.12 7.85
CA LEU A 391 3.66 -7.47 7.35
C LEU A 391 3.42 -7.64 5.84
N VAL A 392 4.13 -8.59 5.23
CA VAL A 392 4.00 -8.98 3.82
C VAL A 392 2.70 -9.77 3.55
N LEU A 393 1.92 -10.12 4.59
CA LEU A 393 0.82 -11.07 4.48
C LEU A 393 -0.52 -10.50 3.94
N SER A 394 -0.71 -9.18 3.85
CA SER A 394 -2.03 -8.61 3.49
C SER A 394 -2.08 -7.90 2.12
N VAL A 395 -1.05 -7.13 1.75
CA VAL A 395 -1.14 -6.19 0.62
C VAL A 395 -0.75 -6.78 -0.74
N MET A 396 -0.20 -8.00 -0.76
CA MET A 396 0.16 -8.72 -1.99
C MET A 396 -1.02 -9.42 -2.70
N THR A 397 -2.25 -9.11 -2.29
CA THR A 397 -3.47 -9.76 -2.76
C THR A 397 -4.24 -8.98 -3.84
N LYS A 398 -3.75 -7.81 -4.30
CA LYS A 398 -4.49 -6.99 -5.29
C LYS A 398 -3.83 -6.74 -6.66
N ALA A 399 -2.57 -7.10 -6.88
CA ALA A 399 -2.27 -7.77 -8.15
C ALA A 399 -2.69 -9.21 -7.91
N LYS A 400 -3.96 -9.54 -8.24
CA LYS A 400 -4.38 -10.95 -8.26
C LYS A 400 -3.50 -11.62 -9.31
N HIS A 401 -2.37 -12.20 -8.91
CA HIS A 401 -1.76 -13.25 -9.71
C HIS A 401 -2.80 -14.36 -9.71
N LYS A 402 -3.54 -14.50 -10.81
CA LYS A 402 -4.66 -15.44 -10.83
C LYS A 402 -4.14 -16.85 -11.09
N LYS A 403 -3.14 -16.99 -11.96
CA LYS A 403 -2.52 -18.26 -12.30
C LYS A 403 -1.05 -18.13 -12.69
N ILE A 404 -0.31 -19.22 -12.45
CA ILE A 404 1.06 -19.43 -12.92
C ILE A 404 0.99 -20.47 -14.03
N ILE A 405 1.36 -20.07 -15.23
CA ILE A 405 1.37 -20.90 -16.42
C ILE A 405 2.83 -21.16 -16.76
N ALA A 406 3.20 -22.43 -16.92
CA ALA A 406 4.59 -22.82 -17.09
C ALA A 406 4.78 -23.65 -18.36
N ILE A 407 5.88 -23.40 -19.05
CA ILE A 407 6.23 -24.06 -20.31
C ILE A 407 7.35 -25.07 -20.07
N GLY A 408 7.03 -26.36 -20.18
CA GLY A 408 8.03 -27.41 -20.12
C GLY A 408 8.78 -27.55 -21.44
N LYS A 409 10.11 -27.77 -21.37
CA LYS A 409 10.99 -28.14 -22.50
C LYS A 409 11.08 -27.07 -23.61
N ASN A 410 11.18 -25.80 -23.25
CA ASN A 410 11.28 -24.70 -24.22
C ASN A 410 12.71 -24.43 -24.74
N TYR A 411 13.72 -25.17 -24.30
CA TYR A 411 15.11 -25.06 -24.74
C TYR A 411 15.57 -26.40 -25.31
N GLU A 412 16.24 -26.38 -26.47
CA GLU A 412 16.70 -27.61 -27.11
C GLU A 412 17.73 -28.39 -26.27
N ALA A 413 18.67 -27.66 -25.65
CA ALA A 413 19.71 -28.25 -24.81
C ALA A 413 19.09 -28.97 -23.59
N HIS A 414 18.14 -28.31 -22.93
CA HIS A 414 17.40 -28.91 -21.81
C HIS A 414 16.47 -30.06 -22.26
N ALA A 415 15.86 -29.98 -23.45
CA ALA A 415 15.08 -31.08 -24.00
C ALA A 415 15.95 -32.33 -24.21
N ARG A 416 17.19 -32.15 -24.68
CA ARG A 416 18.20 -33.21 -24.81
C ARG A 416 18.67 -33.76 -23.46
N GLU A 417 18.91 -32.90 -22.47
CA GLU A 417 19.23 -33.27 -21.09
C GLU A 417 18.14 -34.21 -20.50
N MET A 418 16.87 -33.92 -20.80
CA MET A 418 15.72 -34.72 -20.35
C MET A 418 15.42 -35.95 -21.24
N GLY A 419 16.34 -36.30 -22.15
CA GLY A 419 16.29 -37.50 -23.00
C GLY A 419 15.38 -37.40 -24.23
N ALA A 420 14.98 -36.20 -24.64
CA ALA A 420 14.24 -35.99 -25.89
C ALA A 420 15.18 -35.64 -27.06
N THR A 421 14.84 -36.08 -28.27
CA THR A 421 15.65 -35.79 -29.47
C THR A 421 15.57 -34.32 -29.91
N SER A 422 14.46 -33.65 -29.62
CA SER A 422 14.21 -32.23 -29.91
C SER A 422 13.16 -31.67 -28.95
N ALA A 423 13.09 -30.35 -28.85
CA ALA A 423 12.00 -29.69 -28.14
C ALA A 423 10.64 -30.04 -28.80
N PRO A 424 9.55 -30.17 -28.02
CA PRO A 424 8.22 -30.42 -28.57
C PRO A 424 7.78 -29.34 -29.56
N LYS A 425 7.14 -29.76 -30.67
CA LYS A 425 6.55 -28.83 -31.65
C LYS A 425 5.46 -27.95 -31.02
N ASP A 426 4.66 -28.53 -30.12
CA ASP A 426 3.65 -27.82 -29.34
C ASP A 426 4.15 -27.63 -27.90
N PRO A 427 4.02 -26.43 -27.31
CA PRO A 427 4.41 -26.18 -25.92
C PRO A 427 3.71 -27.13 -24.93
N VAL A 428 4.48 -27.72 -24.01
CA VAL A 428 3.91 -28.54 -22.93
C VAL A 428 3.57 -27.64 -21.76
N LEU A 429 2.27 -27.45 -21.52
CA LEU A 429 1.78 -26.59 -20.44
C LEU A 429 1.57 -27.34 -19.13
N PHE A 430 1.92 -26.70 -18.03
CA PHE A 430 1.45 -27.08 -16.70
C PHE A 430 1.15 -25.83 -15.87
N LEU A 431 0.39 -26.01 -14.79
CA LEU A 431 0.01 -24.93 -13.88
C LEU A 431 0.68 -25.13 -12.53
N LYS A 432 1.07 -24.03 -11.90
CA LYS A 432 1.46 -24.00 -10.49
C LYS A 432 0.42 -23.18 -9.70
N PRO A 433 0.06 -23.59 -8.48
CA PRO A 433 -0.84 -22.81 -7.64
C PRO A 433 -0.12 -21.53 -7.20
N THR A 434 -0.86 -20.45 -7.02
CA THR A 434 -0.31 -19.16 -6.59
C THR A 434 0.24 -19.21 -5.16
N THR A 435 -0.14 -20.20 -4.36
CA THR A 435 0.47 -20.48 -3.04
C THR A 435 1.91 -21.00 -3.12
N SER A 436 2.37 -21.40 -4.30
CA SER A 436 3.76 -21.84 -4.50
C SER A 436 4.77 -20.69 -4.54
N TYR A 437 4.33 -19.43 -4.64
CA TYR A 437 5.25 -18.29 -4.65
C TYR A 437 6.05 -18.18 -3.34
N VAL A 438 7.35 -17.92 -3.49
CA VAL A 438 8.22 -17.41 -2.41
C VAL A 438 9.08 -16.30 -2.97
N ARG A 439 9.23 -15.20 -2.24
CA ARG A 439 9.97 -14.03 -2.72
C ARG A 439 11.39 -13.98 -2.21
N ASN A 440 12.21 -13.17 -2.87
CA ASN A 440 13.58 -12.92 -2.45
C ASN A 440 13.66 -12.63 -0.93
N GLY A 441 14.51 -13.37 -0.23
CA GLY A 441 14.61 -13.34 1.24
C GLY A 441 13.74 -14.37 1.97
N GLY A 442 12.85 -15.07 1.29
CA GLY A 442 12.13 -16.25 1.81
C GLY A 442 12.90 -17.56 1.56
N SER A 443 12.45 -18.64 2.20
CA SER A 443 13.08 -19.97 2.09
C SER A 443 12.23 -20.94 1.28
N VAL A 444 12.89 -21.80 0.49
CA VAL A 444 12.25 -22.95 -0.17
C VAL A 444 12.09 -24.04 0.87
N LEU A 445 10.85 -24.41 1.17
CA LEU A 445 10.51 -25.37 2.22
C LEU A 445 10.21 -26.75 1.62
N LEU A 446 11.12 -27.69 1.81
CA LEU A 446 10.97 -29.06 1.33
C LEU A 446 10.20 -29.92 2.34
N PRO A 447 9.07 -30.53 1.96
CA PRO A 447 8.37 -31.46 2.85
C PRO A 447 9.27 -32.62 3.30
N PRO A 448 9.21 -33.05 4.56
CA PRO A 448 9.94 -34.22 5.03
C PRO A 448 9.65 -35.45 4.17
N GLY A 449 10.69 -36.12 3.67
CA GLY A 449 10.57 -37.33 2.85
C GLY A 449 10.14 -37.11 1.39
N ILE A 450 10.18 -35.87 0.88
CA ILE A 450 9.74 -35.55 -0.50
C ILE A 450 10.65 -36.13 -1.60
N GLY A 451 11.86 -36.57 -1.25
CA GLY A 451 12.85 -37.07 -2.19
C GLY A 451 13.67 -35.96 -2.84
N GLU A 452 14.21 -36.21 -4.02
CA GLU A 452 15.02 -35.22 -4.75
C GLU A 452 14.17 -34.09 -5.34
N VAL A 453 14.58 -32.85 -5.08
CA VAL A 453 13.95 -31.63 -5.61
C VAL A 453 14.97 -30.89 -6.46
N HIS A 454 14.58 -30.53 -7.68
CA HIS A 454 15.46 -29.85 -8.65
C HIS A 454 15.06 -28.40 -8.85
N HIS A 455 16.04 -27.57 -9.20
CA HIS A 455 15.85 -26.16 -9.59
C HIS A 455 15.84 -25.99 -11.12
N GLU A 456 15.03 -25.07 -11.62
CA GLU A 456 14.93 -24.72 -13.04
C GLU A 456 14.80 -23.18 -13.13
N VAL A 457 15.85 -22.45 -13.49
CA VAL A 457 15.79 -20.97 -13.59
C VAL A 457 15.11 -20.53 -14.89
N GLU A 458 14.12 -19.65 -14.81
CA GLU A 458 13.29 -19.24 -15.95
C GLU A 458 13.02 -17.74 -15.98
N LEU A 459 12.76 -17.20 -17.17
CA LEU A 459 12.16 -15.89 -17.33
C LEU A 459 10.64 -16.00 -17.09
N GLY A 460 10.13 -15.20 -16.17
CA GLY A 460 8.71 -14.97 -15.96
C GLY A 460 8.23 -13.75 -16.72
N VAL A 461 7.18 -13.89 -17.50
CA VAL A 461 6.49 -12.79 -18.21
C VAL A 461 5.21 -12.46 -17.47
N VAL A 462 5.05 -11.21 -17.06
CA VAL A 462 3.87 -10.73 -16.32
C VAL A 462 2.88 -10.07 -17.27
N ILE A 463 1.65 -10.57 -17.27
CA ILE A 463 0.57 -10.04 -18.12
C ILE A 463 0.01 -8.76 -17.50
N GLY A 464 0.10 -7.64 -18.23
CA GLY A 464 -0.44 -6.33 -17.85
C GLY A 464 -1.81 -6.02 -18.44
N LYS A 465 -2.16 -6.68 -19.55
CA LYS A 465 -3.47 -6.54 -20.18
C LYS A 465 -4.01 -7.92 -20.48
N GLY A 466 -5.18 -8.26 -19.95
CA GLY A 466 -5.82 -9.53 -20.24
C GLY A 466 -6.23 -9.68 -21.71
N GLY A 467 -6.55 -10.90 -22.12
CA GLY A 467 -7.03 -11.20 -23.47
C GLY A 467 -7.24 -12.69 -23.72
N LYS A 468 -8.00 -12.98 -24.78
CA LYS A 468 -8.21 -14.32 -25.31
C LYS A 468 -7.95 -14.28 -26.81
N ASP A 469 -7.44 -15.37 -27.38
CA ASP A 469 -7.19 -15.50 -28.82
C ASP A 469 -6.31 -14.36 -29.37
N ILE A 470 -5.28 -13.98 -28.61
CA ILE A 470 -4.38 -12.87 -28.90
C ILE A 470 -3.52 -13.23 -30.12
N ALA A 471 -3.45 -12.32 -31.09
CA ALA A 471 -2.54 -12.48 -32.23
C ALA A 471 -1.08 -12.29 -31.79
N GLU A 472 -0.15 -13.06 -32.35
CA GLU A 472 1.27 -12.98 -32.01
C GLU A 472 1.85 -11.56 -32.16
N SER A 473 1.42 -10.83 -33.18
CA SER A 473 1.82 -9.43 -33.42
C SER A 473 1.37 -8.46 -32.34
N ALA A 474 0.32 -8.81 -31.57
CA ALA A 474 -0.21 -7.99 -30.48
C ALA A 474 0.28 -8.46 -29.10
N SER A 475 0.89 -9.65 -29.00
CA SER A 475 1.26 -10.27 -27.72
C SER A 475 2.10 -9.37 -26.81
N MET A 476 3.03 -8.60 -27.36
CA MET A 476 3.91 -7.75 -26.56
C MET A 476 3.18 -6.57 -25.90
N ASP A 477 2.03 -6.14 -26.42
CA ASP A 477 1.20 -5.09 -25.80
C ASP A 477 0.49 -5.57 -24.53
N HIS A 478 0.45 -6.89 -24.34
CA HIS A 478 -0.13 -7.53 -23.16
C HIS A 478 0.87 -7.73 -22.03
N VAL A 479 2.15 -7.42 -22.23
CA VAL A 479 3.22 -7.61 -21.24
C VAL A 479 3.42 -6.34 -20.41
N ALA A 480 3.26 -6.46 -19.08
CA ALA A 480 3.62 -5.40 -18.13
C ALA A 480 5.13 -5.35 -17.86
N GLY A 481 5.76 -6.51 -17.78
CA GLY A 481 7.16 -6.65 -17.40
C GLY A 481 7.54 -8.10 -17.16
N TYR A 482 8.63 -8.29 -16.43
CA TYR A 482 9.30 -9.57 -16.27
C TYR A 482 9.68 -9.85 -14.81
N ALA A 483 10.02 -11.08 -14.52
CA ALA A 483 10.63 -11.50 -13.26
C ALA A 483 11.55 -12.69 -13.52
N LEU A 484 12.51 -12.94 -12.63
CA LEU A 484 13.21 -14.23 -12.58
C LEU A 484 12.36 -15.19 -11.74
N ALA A 485 12.09 -16.38 -12.24
CA ALA A 485 11.41 -17.43 -11.49
C ALA A 485 12.28 -18.69 -11.43
N ILE A 486 12.09 -19.50 -10.39
CA ILE A 486 12.70 -20.83 -10.28
C ILE A 486 11.55 -21.85 -10.23
N ASP A 487 11.47 -22.74 -11.21
CA ASP A 487 10.50 -23.83 -11.22
C ASP A 487 11.03 -25.03 -10.43
N MET A 488 10.80 -25.00 -9.11
CA MET A 488 11.18 -26.12 -8.25
C MET A 488 10.30 -27.34 -8.55
N THR A 489 10.92 -28.51 -8.61
CA THR A 489 10.25 -29.76 -8.99
C THR A 489 10.65 -30.93 -8.12
N ALA A 490 9.69 -31.58 -7.46
CA ALA A 490 9.93 -32.85 -6.76
C ALA A 490 10.03 -34.00 -7.79
N ARG A 491 11.26 -34.37 -8.16
CA ARG A 491 11.54 -35.28 -9.29
C ARG A 491 10.98 -36.67 -9.07
N ASP A 492 11.04 -37.18 -7.85
CA ASP A 492 10.50 -38.50 -7.51
C ASP A 492 8.98 -38.56 -7.73
N LEU A 493 8.26 -37.51 -7.31
CA LEU A 493 6.83 -37.40 -7.52
C LEU A 493 6.50 -37.23 -9.01
N GLN A 494 7.29 -36.43 -9.73
CA GLN A 494 7.09 -36.23 -11.16
C GLN A 494 7.30 -37.52 -11.96
N ALA A 495 8.35 -38.28 -11.63
CA ALA A 495 8.65 -39.56 -12.28
C ALA A 495 7.55 -40.60 -12.02
N LYS A 496 7.05 -40.68 -10.78
CA LYS A 496 5.90 -41.53 -10.41
C LYS A 496 4.64 -41.13 -11.20
N ALA A 497 4.33 -39.83 -11.26
CA ALA A 497 3.18 -39.32 -12.01
C ALA A 497 3.31 -39.64 -13.52
N LYS A 498 4.49 -39.42 -14.11
CA LYS A 498 4.77 -39.72 -15.52
C LYS A 498 4.60 -41.21 -15.84
N LYS A 499 5.10 -42.10 -14.97
CA LYS A 499 4.96 -43.56 -15.14
C LYS A 499 3.51 -44.01 -15.04
N ALA A 500 2.71 -43.36 -14.19
CA ALA A 500 1.29 -43.66 -14.00
C ALA A 500 0.35 -42.92 -14.98
N GLY A 501 0.87 -41.99 -15.80
CA GLY A 501 0.05 -41.14 -16.66
C GLY A 501 -0.77 -40.08 -15.92
N PHE A 502 -0.36 -39.70 -14.70
CA PHE A 502 -1.06 -38.71 -13.88
C PHE A 502 -0.53 -37.27 -14.10
N PRO A 503 -1.37 -36.25 -13.79
CA PRO A 503 -0.95 -34.85 -13.83
C PRO A 503 0.23 -34.54 -12.91
N TRP A 504 1.03 -33.53 -13.26
CA TRP A 504 2.22 -33.14 -12.49
C TRP A 504 1.94 -32.21 -11.31
N THR A 505 0.67 -31.90 -11.03
CA THR A 505 0.25 -30.92 -10.01
C THR A 505 0.90 -31.17 -8.65
N HIS A 506 0.99 -32.43 -8.20
CA HIS A 506 1.61 -32.75 -6.91
C HIS A 506 3.12 -32.48 -6.88
N ALA A 507 3.82 -32.69 -8.00
CA ALA A 507 5.27 -32.51 -8.09
C ALA A 507 5.70 -31.06 -8.32
N LYS A 508 4.86 -30.28 -9.02
CA LYS A 508 5.12 -28.90 -9.41
C LYS A 508 4.46 -27.88 -8.47
N GLY A 509 3.43 -28.28 -7.72
CA GLY A 509 2.53 -27.36 -7.01
C GLY A 509 2.67 -27.29 -5.50
N LEU A 510 3.80 -27.72 -4.94
CA LEU A 510 4.05 -27.57 -3.50
C LEU A 510 4.24 -26.09 -3.12
N ASP A 511 3.90 -25.74 -1.88
CA ASP A 511 4.16 -24.39 -1.37
C ASP A 511 5.66 -24.06 -1.50
N THR A 512 6.01 -22.80 -1.77
CA THR A 512 7.39 -22.31 -2.00
C THR A 512 8.11 -22.85 -3.25
N PHE A 513 7.44 -23.63 -4.11
CA PHE A 513 8.06 -24.19 -5.33
C PHE A 513 8.09 -23.25 -6.54
N THR A 514 7.74 -21.97 -6.36
CA THR A 514 7.98 -20.89 -7.32
C THR A 514 8.73 -19.74 -6.63
N PRO A 515 10.03 -19.90 -6.29
CA PRO A 515 10.87 -18.77 -5.95
C PRO A 515 10.89 -17.73 -7.07
N ILE A 516 10.66 -16.47 -6.74
CA ILE A 516 10.52 -15.40 -7.72
C ILE A 516 11.20 -14.10 -7.26
N SER A 517 11.78 -13.38 -8.20
CA SER A 517 12.33 -12.05 -7.99
C SER A 517 11.25 -10.97 -7.85
N ASP A 518 11.71 -9.77 -7.55
CA ASP A 518 10.86 -8.58 -7.74
C ASP A 518 10.54 -8.35 -9.22
N PHE A 519 9.46 -7.61 -9.45
CA PHE A 519 8.99 -7.27 -10.78
C PHE A 519 9.94 -6.28 -11.47
N ILE A 520 10.26 -6.56 -12.73
CA ILE A 520 11.08 -5.73 -13.61
C ILE A 520 10.15 -5.11 -14.65
N PRO A 521 9.94 -3.79 -14.66
CA PRO A 521 9.10 -3.14 -15.66
C PRO A 521 9.60 -3.40 -17.08
N LYS A 522 8.67 -3.59 -18.04
CA LYS A 522 9.01 -3.83 -19.45
C LYS A 522 9.94 -2.75 -20.03
N SER A 523 9.82 -1.51 -19.56
CA SER A 523 10.65 -0.38 -20.00
C SER A 523 12.13 -0.48 -19.61
N VAL A 524 12.46 -1.27 -18.59
CA VAL A 524 13.85 -1.46 -18.10
C VAL A 524 14.58 -2.57 -18.87
N VAL A 525 13.84 -3.46 -19.53
CA VAL A 525 14.37 -4.59 -20.29
C VAL A 525 14.53 -4.21 -21.76
N PRO A 526 15.77 -4.06 -22.28
CA PRO A 526 15.98 -3.64 -23.68
C PRO A 526 15.46 -4.68 -24.68
N SER A 527 15.72 -5.95 -24.42
CA SER A 527 15.21 -7.08 -25.20
C SER A 527 14.94 -8.26 -24.27
N PRO A 528 13.70 -8.78 -24.19
CA PRO A 528 13.39 -9.95 -23.37
C PRO A 528 13.81 -11.27 -24.01
N HIS A 529 14.32 -11.22 -25.25
CA HIS A 529 14.87 -12.36 -25.99
C HIS A 529 16.40 -12.30 -26.06
N ASP A 530 17.05 -11.46 -25.24
CA ASP A 530 18.50 -11.39 -25.12
C ASP A 530 18.90 -11.05 -23.67
N LEU A 531 18.45 -11.90 -22.75
CA LEU A 531 18.71 -11.83 -21.32
C LEU A 531 19.46 -13.07 -20.88
N ASN A 532 20.56 -12.87 -20.15
CA ASN A 532 21.33 -13.95 -19.55
C ASN A 532 20.78 -14.30 -18.16
N LEU A 533 20.24 -15.52 -18.04
CA LEU A 533 19.72 -16.10 -16.81
C LEU A 533 20.79 -17.02 -16.20
N TRP A 534 21.01 -16.92 -14.89
CA TRP A 534 21.97 -17.78 -14.20
C TRP A 534 21.46 -18.23 -12.84
N LEU A 535 21.94 -19.39 -12.38
CA LEU A 535 21.65 -19.94 -11.06
C LEU A 535 22.86 -20.69 -10.49
N LYS A 536 23.12 -20.46 -9.20
CA LYS A 536 24.12 -21.11 -8.37
C LYS A 536 23.48 -21.86 -7.21
N VAL A 537 24.10 -22.96 -6.82
CA VAL A 537 23.80 -23.69 -5.57
C VAL A 537 25.06 -23.65 -4.72
N ASP A 538 25.00 -23.03 -3.54
CA ASP A 538 26.16 -22.83 -2.66
C ASP A 538 27.37 -22.23 -3.39
N ASP A 539 27.11 -21.15 -4.13
CA ASP A 539 28.07 -20.41 -4.97
C ASP A 539 28.63 -21.17 -6.19
N GLU A 540 28.31 -22.45 -6.37
CA GLU A 540 28.65 -23.21 -7.57
C GLU A 540 27.64 -22.94 -8.69
N LEU A 541 28.12 -22.44 -9.82
CA LEU A 541 27.28 -22.17 -10.99
C LEU A 541 26.71 -23.47 -11.57
N ARG A 542 25.38 -23.56 -11.61
CA ARG A 542 24.64 -24.72 -12.16
C ARG A 542 24.02 -24.42 -13.51
N GLN A 543 23.42 -23.23 -13.65
CA GLN A 543 22.74 -22.83 -14.88
C GLN A 543 23.26 -21.47 -15.33
N ASN A 544 23.45 -21.32 -16.64
CA ASN A 544 23.80 -20.07 -17.28
C ASN A 544 23.35 -20.15 -18.75
N GLY A 545 22.34 -19.39 -19.15
CA GLY A 545 21.78 -19.47 -20.49
C GLY A 545 21.08 -18.19 -20.92
N ASN A 546 20.88 -18.02 -22.22
CA ASN A 546 20.29 -16.82 -22.79
C ASN A 546 18.82 -17.07 -23.22
N THR A 547 17.95 -16.10 -23.01
CA THR A 547 16.53 -16.15 -23.43
C THR A 547 16.33 -16.15 -24.95
N GLY A 548 17.35 -15.79 -25.73
CA GLY A 548 17.38 -15.92 -27.18
C GLY A 548 17.41 -17.37 -27.67
N ASP A 549 17.79 -18.32 -26.80
CA ASP A 549 17.83 -19.75 -27.13
C ASP A 549 16.47 -20.45 -26.94
N MET A 550 15.41 -19.70 -26.59
CA MET A 550 14.05 -20.23 -26.50
C MET A 550 13.54 -20.70 -27.87
N VAL A 551 13.08 -21.94 -27.93
CA VAL A 551 12.46 -22.51 -29.15
C VAL A 551 11.14 -21.82 -29.45
N HIS A 552 10.30 -21.63 -28.43
CA HIS A 552 9.05 -20.88 -28.51
C HIS A 552 9.23 -19.53 -27.85
N ASN A 553 9.17 -18.46 -28.65
CA ASN A 553 9.39 -17.09 -28.17
C ASN A 553 8.16 -16.56 -27.39
N ILE A 554 8.37 -15.47 -26.62
CA ILE A 554 7.31 -14.85 -25.80
C ILE A 554 6.04 -14.50 -26.61
N PRO A 555 6.11 -13.84 -27.78
CA PRO A 555 4.91 -13.56 -28.59
C PRO A 555 4.09 -14.80 -28.93
N PHE A 556 4.75 -15.87 -29.38
CA PHE A 556 4.13 -17.14 -29.73
C PHE A 556 3.50 -17.79 -28.49
N LEU A 557 4.21 -17.82 -27.35
CA LEU A 557 3.71 -18.41 -26.12
C LEU A 557 2.43 -17.71 -25.62
N ILE A 558 2.40 -16.37 -25.62
CA ILE A 558 1.21 -15.59 -25.24
C ILE A 558 0.04 -15.91 -26.18
N SER A 559 0.27 -15.90 -27.49
CA SER A 559 -0.73 -16.23 -28.51
C SER A 559 -1.27 -17.65 -28.31
N TYR A 560 -0.38 -18.64 -28.15
CA TYR A 560 -0.72 -20.05 -27.96
C TYR A 560 -1.54 -20.28 -26.70
N VAL A 561 -1.07 -19.77 -25.56
CA VAL A 561 -1.76 -19.92 -24.27
C VAL A 561 -3.12 -19.23 -24.29
N SER A 562 -3.22 -18.03 -24.88
CA SER A 562 -4.47 -17.27 -24.94
C SER A 562 -5.59 -17.94 -25.75
N ARG A 563 -5.25 -18.89 -26.65
CA ARG A 563 -6.22 -19.72 -27.38
C ARG A 563 -6.77 -20.87 -26.54
N ILE A 564 -6.02 -21.31 -25.53
CA ILE A 564 -6.39 -22.40 -24.63
C ILE A 564 -7.15 -21.84 -23.42
N MET A 565 -6.67 -20.75 -22.84
CA MET A 565 -7.25 -20.11 -21.67
C MET A 565 -7.09 -18.59 -21.72
N THR A 566 -8.06 -17.87 -21.15
CA THR A 566 -7.99 -16.41 -21.07
C THR A 566 -6.84 -15.98 -20.18
N LEU A 567 -5.95 -15.14 -20.72
CA LEU A 567 -4.93 -14.45 -19.95
C LEU A 567 -5.56 -13.27 -19.23
N GLU A 568 -5.22 -13.10 -17.97
CA GLU A 568 -5.72 -12.06 -17.12
C GLU A 568 -4.56 -11.21 -16.62
N GLU A 569 -4.84 -9.94 -16.33
CA GLU A 569 -3.87 -9.07 -15.70
C GLU A 569 -3.37 -9.66 -14.37
N GLY A 570 -2.05 -9.68 -14.20
CA GLY A 570 -1.34 -10.29 -13.08
C GLY A 570 -0.93 -11.75 -13.30
N ASP A 571 -1.35 -12.41 -14.39
CA ASP A 571 -0.87 -13.77 -14.67
C ASP A 571 0.64 -13.80 -14.92
N LEU A 572 1.26 -14.89 -14.47
CA LEU A 572 2.68 -15.16 -14.70
C LEU A 572 2.84 -16.32 -15.69
N LEU A 573 3.58 -16.07 -16.76
CA LEU A 573 4.00 -17.07 -17.73
C LEU A 573 5.51 -17.33 -17.58
N ILE A 574 5.90 -18.48 -17.04
CA ILE A 574 7.31 -18.89 -16.94
C ILE A 574 7.69 -19.70 -18.19
N THR A 575 8.77 -19.28 -18.85
CA THR A 575 9.01 -19.60 -20.27
C THR A 575 9.87 -20.84 -20.51
N GLY A 576 10.22 -21.60 -19.47
CA GLY A 576 11.15 -22.72 -19.56
C GLY A 576 12.58 -22.36 -19.20
N THR A 577 13.39 -23.39 -18.95
CA THR A 577 14.75 -23.29 -18.38
C THR A 577 15.85 -23.68 -19.38
N PRO A 578 17.05 -23.04 -19.32
CA PRO A 578 18.26 -23.55 -19.97
C PRO A 578 18.74 -24.86 -19.29
N GLU A 579 19.80 -25.46 -19.85
CA GLU A 579 20.42 -26.68 -19.30
C GLU A 579 21.06 -26.48 -17.92
N GLY A 580 21.44 -27.58 -17.27
CA GLY A 580 22.10 -27.56 -15.96
C GLY A 580 21.13 -27.71 -14.79
N VAL A 581 20.02 -28.42 -15.02
CA VAL A 581 18.98 -28.63 -14.02
C VAL A 581 19.44 -29.64 -12.98
N GLY A 582 19.65 -29.17 -11.75
CA GLY A 582 20.30 -29.95 -10.70
C GLY A 582 19.49 -30.02 -9.40
N PRO A 583 19.96 -30.84 -8.43
CA PRO A 583 19.34 -30.95 -7.12
C PRO A 583 19.52 -29.67 -6.29
N ALA A 584 18.53 -29.38 -5.45
CA ALA A 584 18.52 -28.32 -4.45
C ALA A 584 18.46 -28.96 -3.05
N PRO A 585 19.59 -29.38 -2.46
CA PRO A 585 19.59 -30.11 -1.19
C PRO A 585 19.19 -29.22 -0.01
N VAL A 586 18.58 -29.82 1.02
CA VAL A 586 18.30 -29.12 2.28
C VAL A 586 19.61 -28.58 2.88
N GLY A 587 19.60 -27.32 3.32
CA GLY A 587 20.75 -26.62 3.88
C GLY A 587 21.53 -25.81 2.84
N SER A 588 21.29 -26.03 1.54
CA SER A 588 21.90 -25.22 0.49
C SER A 588 21.23 -23.87 0.32
N VAL A 589 21.88 -22.98 -0.43
CA VAL A 589 21.35 -21.69 -0.84
C VAL A 589 21.33 -21.59 -2.36
N LEU A 590 20.15 -21.32 -2.91
CA LEU A 590 19.98 -20.98 -4.32
C LEU A 590 20.21 -19.49 -4.51
N THR A 591 21.17 -19.11 -5.34
CA THR A 591 21.38 -17.72 -5.77
C THR A 591 21.20 -17.65 -7.27
N ALA A 592 20.30 -16.81 -7.76
CA ALA A 592 20.00 -16.74 -9.19
C ALA A 592 19.85 -15.28 -9.63
N GLY A 593 19.92 -15.01 -10.93
CA GLY A 593 19.79 -13.64 -11.42
C GLY A 593 19.58 -13.52 -12.91
N ILE A 594 19.22 -12.30 -13.32
CA ILE A 594 19.29 -11.82 -14.71
C ILE A 594 20.44 -10.81 -14.75
N THR A 595 21.47 -11.10 -15.53
CA THR A 595 22.70 -10.30 -15.56
C THR A 595 22.42 -8.82 -15.79
N GLY A 596 22.84 -7.97 -14.85
CA GLY A 596 22.69 -6.52 -14.93
C GLY A 596 21.30 -5.98 -14.57
N LEU A 597 20.36 -6.85 -14.17
CA LEU A 597 18.99 -6.44 -13.82
C LEU A 597 18.59 -6.81 -12.39
N ILE A 598 18.75 -8.07 -11.98
CA ILE A 598 18.30 -8.53 -10.66
C ILE A 598 19.04 -9.77 -10.19
N ASP A 599 19.26 -9.84 -8.87
CA ASP A 599 19.80 -11.01 -8.17
C ASP A 599 18.86 -11.40 -7.02
N VAL A 600 18.70 -12.71 -6.80
CA VAL A 600 17.84 -13.29 -5.76
C VAL A 600 18.55 -14.40 -4.99
N ARG A 601 18.13 -14.58 -3.74
CA ARG A 601 18.71 -15.59 -2.84
C ARG A 601 17.62 -16.31 -2.05
N PHE A 602 17.67 -17.63 -2.05
CA PHE A 602 16.70 -18.51 -1.39
C PHE A 602 17.39 -19.66 -0.65
N PRO A 603 17.39 -19.65 0.70
CA PRO A 603 17.78 -20.81 1.49
C PRO A 603 16.82 -21.99 1.26
N VAL A 604 17.36 -23.21 1.22
CA VAL A 604 16.57 -24.45 1.13
C VAL A 604 16.49 -25.10 2.50
N GLU A 605 15.29 -25.23 3.03
CA GLU A 605 15.04 -25.69 4.40
C GLU A 605 14.04 -26.84 4.45
N THR A 606 14.05 -27.61 5.54
CA THR A 606 13.03 -28.63 5.78
C THR A 606 11.76 -27.97 6.30
N ARG A 607 10.62 -28.27 5.67
CA ARG A 607 9.30 -27.81 6.14
C ARG A 607 8.97 -28.47 7.49
N VAL A 608 8.65 -27.65 8.49
CA VAL A 608 8.13 -28.11 9.78
C VAL A 608 6.59 -28.14 9.73
N TYR A 609 5.99 -29.30 9.98
CA TYR A 609 4.53 -29.42 10.07
C TYR A 609 4.02 -28.70 11.32
N LYS A 610 2.91 -27.96 11.19
CA LYS A 610 2.21 -27.39 12.34
C LYS A 610 1.55 -28.54 13.12
N ALA A 611 1.80 -28.59 14.43
CA ALA A 611 1.21 -29.56 15.34
C ALA A 611 -0.28 -29.28 15.58
#